data_AF-A0A1Y1LAB7-F1
#
_entry.id   AF-A0A1Y1LAB7-F1
#
_cell.length_a   1.000
_cell.length_b   1.000
_cell.length_c   1.000
_cell.angle_alpha   90.00
_cell.angle_beta   90.00
_cell.angle_gamma   90.00
#
_symmetry.space_group_name_H-M   'P 1'
#
loop_
_entity.id
_entity.type
_entity.pdbx_description
1 polymer ?
#
loop_
_entity_poly.entity_id
_entity_poly.type
_entity_poly.pdbx_seq_one_letter_code
_entity_poly.pdbx_strand_id
1 'polypeptide(L)'
;HKFVPFDTELPMQSAVRVLVQIFLENTLSLKVKIVEVAKTGAISPILQEAFNDQPLVKTEITLLSDENLTAPNLKVHNKTLSSEKQCEIVILEGASGNLELLQEAEGVLKENGIIISREGDDLSPNFPGLALLAQIKTETETLVLLRKVVSYPKEHVIMAKFDGTTYDWLPKLQSAMRNETKTL
;
A
#
# COMPACT_ATOMS: atom_id res chain seq x y z
N HIS A 1 8.53 5.39 -21.31
CA HIS A 1 7.65 4.29 -20.85
C HIS A 1 6.58 4.88 -19.95
N LYS A 2 5.31 4.45 -20.05
CA LYS A 2 4.21 4.86 -19.15
C LYS A 2 3.91 3.69 -18.22
N PHE A 3 3.84 3.93 -16.92
CA PHE A 3 3.42 2.91 -15.95
C PHE A 3 1.98 2.46 -16.28
N VAL A 4 1.74 1.15 -16.23
CA VAL A 4 0.43 0.55 -16.40
C VAL A 4 0.09 -0.16 -15.09
N PRO A 5 -0.99 0.23 -14.39
CA PRO A 5 -1.43 -0.44 -13.18
C PRO A 5 -1.70 -1.92 -13.41
N PHE A 6 -1.48 -2.73 -12.38
CA PHE A 6 -1.88 -4.14 -12.41
C PHE A 6 -3.41 -4.23 -12.35
N ASP A 7 -4.05 -4.85 -13.34
CA ASP A 7 -5.52 -4.95 -13.44
C ASP A 7 -5.92 -6.40 -13.71
N THR A 8 -6.67 -7.02 -12.80
CA THR A 8 -7.04 -8.46 -12.88
C THR A 8 -8.28 -8.81 -12.05
N GLU A 9 -8.76 -10.04 -12.22
CA GLU A 9 -9.79 -10.65 -11.36
C GLU A 9 -9.16 -11.79 -10.53
N LEU A 10 -9.35 -11.77 -9.20
CA LEU A 10 -8.83 -12.78 -8.28
C LEU A 10 -9.75 -12.96 -7.07
N PRO A 11 -9.80 -14.16 -6.45
CA PRO A 11 -10.49 -14.35 -5.19
C PRO A 11 -9.96 -13.43 -4.08
N MET A 12 -10.82 -13.00 -3.15
CA MET A 12 -10.46 -12.08 -2.06
C MET A 12 -9.13 -12.44 -1.36
N GLN A 13 -8.94 -13.70 -0.95
CA GLN A 13 -7.68 -14.10 -0.30
C GLN A 13 -6.44 -13.93 -1.20
N SER A 14 -6.57 -14.25 -2.49
CA SER A 14 -5.48 -14.12 -3.47
C SER A 14 -5.21 -12.65 -3.80
N ALA A 15 -6.26 -11.85 -3.96
CA ALA A 15 -6.17 -10.42 -4.21
C ALA A 15 -5.40 -9.72 -3.09
N VAL A 16 -5.81 -9.94 -1.84
CA VAL A 16 -5.16 -9.38 -0.65
C VAL A 16 -3.69 -9.79 -0.57
N ARG A 17 -3.38 -11.08 -0.84
CA ARG A 17 -1.98 -11.56 -0.88
C ARG A 17 -1.16 -10.84 -1.94
N VAL A 18 -1.69 -10.64 -3.15
CA VAL A 18 -1.01 -9.89 -4.22
C VAL A 18 -0.75 -8.45 -3.77
N LEU A 19 -1.73 -7.76 -3.19
CA LEU A 19 -1.55 -6.39 -2.71
C LEU A 19 -0.47 -6.30 -1.61
N VAL A 20 -0.42 -7.27 -0.69
CA VAL A 20 0.63 -7.36 0.33
C VAL A 20 2.00 -7.57 -0.30
N GLN A 21 2.13 -8.43 -1.31
CA GLN A 21 3.41 -8.64 -1.99
C GLN A 21 3.86 -7.39 -2.74
N ILE A 22 2.96 -6.71 -3.47
CA ILE A 22 3.28 -5.42 -4.12
C ILE A 22 3.78 -4.41 -3.09
N PHE A 23 3.13 -4.32 -1.92
CA PHE A 23 3.58 -3.45 -0.83
C PHE A 23 4.96 -3.85 -0.31
N LEU A 24 5.19 -5.13 -0.03
CA LEU A 24 6.43 -5.64 0.56
C LEU A 24 7.63 -5.49 -0.36
N GLU A 25 7.44 -5.69 -1.67
CA GLU A 25 8.49 -5.48 -2.67
C GLU A 25 8.92 -4.00 -2.77
N ASN A 26 8.04 -3.07 -2.36
CA ASN A 26 8.26 -1.63 -2.47
C ASN A 26 8.55 -0.96 -1.11
N THR A 27 8.70 -1.73 -0.02
CA THR A 27 9.00 -1.20 1.32
C THR A 27 10.28 -1.78 1.88
N LEU A 28 11.04 -0.96 2.60
CA LEU A 28 12.18 -1.41 3.40
C LEU A 28 11.79 -1.68 4.86
N SER A 29 10.51 -1.46 5.23
CA SER A 29 10.05 -1.57 6.60
C SER A 29 9.70 -2.99 6.99
N LEU A 30 10.26 -3.47 8.11
CA LEU A 30 9.89 -4.73 8.74
C LEU A 30 8.76 -4.58 9.77
N LYS A 31 8.34 -3.34 10.06
CA LYS A 31 7.19 -3.04 10.91
C LYS A 31 6.14 -2.34 10.06
N VAL A 32 4.90 -2.83 10.11
CA VAL A 32 3.81 -2.35 9.27
C VAL A 32 2.64 -1.97 10.17
N LYS A 33 2.43 -0.67 10.35
CA LYS A 33 1.25 -0.12 10.99
C LYS A 33 0.12 -0.02 9.99
N ILE A 34 -0.97 -0.70 10.28
CA ILE A 34 -2.14 -0.85 9.43
C ILE A 34 -3.34 -0.27 10.18
N VAL A 35 -4.09 0.60 9.52
CA VAL A 35 -5.36 1.12 10.03
C VAL A 35 -6.44 0.77 9.03
N GLU A 36 -7.50 0.12 9.46
CA GLU A 36 -8.69 -0.15 8.65
C GLU A 36 -9.87 0.66 9.19
N VAL A 37 -10.52 1.43 8.31
CA VAL A 37 -11.78 2.11 8.60
C VAL A 37 -12.90 1.27 7.97
N ALA A 38 -13.58 0.47 8.79
CA ALA A 38 -14.59 -0.48 8.33
C ALA A 38 -16.00 0.00 8.65
N LYS A 39 -16.93 -0.24 7.73
CA LYS A 39 -18.38 -0.03 7.94
C LYS A 39 -19.15 -1.34 7.83
N THR A 40 -18.80 -2.19 6.87
CA THR A 40 -19.57 -3.40 6.53
C THR A 40 -18.83 -4.70 6.86
N GLY A 41 -17.52 -4.62 7.06
CA GLY A 41 -16.68 -5.75 7.46
C GLY A 41 -15.19 -5.38 7.43
N ALA A 42 -14.34 -6.20 8.05
CA ALA A 42 -12.89 -5.98 8.07
C ALA A 42 -12.17 -7.00 7.18
N ILE A 43 -11.29 -6.54 6.30
CA ILE A 43 -10.38 -7.40 5.52
C ILE A 43 -9.00 -7.53 6.18
N SER A 44 -8.73 -6.76 7.25
CA SER A 44 -7.47 -6.83 7.97
C SER A 44 -7.10 -8.22 8.51
N PRO A 45 -8.03 -9.13 8.87
CA PRO A 45 -7.66 -10.50 9.20
C PRO A 45 -7.00 -11.25 8.03
N ILE A 46 -7.53 -11.09 6.81
CA ILE A 46 -6.96 -11.69 5.60
C ILE A 46 -5.60 -11.05 5.29
N LEU A 47 -5.50 -9.74 5.49
CA LEU A 47 -4.24 -9.01 5.34
C LEU A 47 -3.19 -9.52 6.34
N GLN A 48 -3.59 -9.77 7.59
CA GLN A 48 -2.72 -10.30 8.64
C GLN A 48 -2.20 -11.69 8.29
N GLU A 49 -3.05 -12.57 7.78
CA GLU A 49 -2.63 -13.90 7.29
C GLU A 49 -1.58 -13.78 6.19
N ALA A 50 -1.79 -12.89 5.21
CA ALA A 50 -0.82 -12.66 4.14
C ALA A 50 0.53 -12.10 4.64
N PHE A 51 0.53 -11.26 5.67
CA PHE A 51 1.76 -10.81 6.32
C PHE A 51 2.46 -11.88 7.15
N ASN A 52 1.70 -12.81 7.75
CA ASN A 52 2.26 -13.90 8.55
C ASN A 52 3.08 -14.90 7.70
N ASP A 53 2.88 -14.92 6.39
CA ASP A 53 3.74 -15.67 5.47
C ASP A 53 5.18 -15.12 5.41
N GLN A 54 5.41 -13.92 5.94
CA GLN A 54 6.68 -13.19 5.87
C GLN A 54 7.30 -13.10 7.27
N PRO A 55 8.22 -14.01 7.64
CA PRO A 55 8.60 -14.24 9.04
C PRO A 55 9.26 -13.05 9.73
N LEU A 56 9.86 -12.13 8.96
CA LEU A 56 10.54 -10.94 9.48
C LEU A 56 9.62 -9.73 9.64
N VAL A 57 8.42 -9.76 9.05
CA VAL A 57 7.49 -8.64 9.05
C VAL A 57 6.58 -8.71 10.27
N LYS A 58 6.47 -7.60 11.00
CA LYS A 58 5.58 -7.46 12.15
C LYS A 58 4.47 -6.46 11.83
N THR A 59 3.23 -6.86 12.03
CA THR A 59 2.05 -6.02 11.80
C THR A 59 1.50 -5.48 13.12
N GLU A 60 1.10 -4.22 13.10
CA GLU A 60 0.27 -3.59 14.13
C GLU A 60 -1.01 -3.12 13.45
N ILE A 61 -2.13 -3.77 13.77
CA ILE A 61 -3.40 -3.52 13.08
C ILE A 61 -4.39 -2.87 14.03
N THR A 62 -4.96 -1.74 13.60
CA THR A 62 -6.02 -1.01 14.29
C THR A 62 -7.27 -1.01 13.43
N LEU A 63 -8.39 -1.48 13.99
CA LEU A 63 -9.71 -1.40 13.34
C LEU A 63 -10.48 -0.20 13.91
N LEU A 64 -10.88 0.73 13.05
CA LEU A 64 -11.72 1.87 13.37
C LEU A 64 -13.13 1.59 12.82
N SER A 65 -14.13 1.65 13.70
CA SER A 65 -15.53 1.38 13.37
C SER A 65 -16.45 2.10 14.35
N ASP A 66 -17.54 2.66 13.84
CA ASP A 66 -18.61 3.27 14.64
C ASP A 66 -19.56 2.21 15.23
N GLU A 67 -19.65 1.04 14.59
CA GLU A 67 -20.46 -0.09 15.06
C GLU A 67 -19.64 -1.04 15.94
N ASN A 68 -20.33 -1.82 16.78
CA ASN A 68 -19.77 -2.94 17.55
C ASN A 68 -19.34 -4.10 16.62
N LEU A 69 -18.48 -3.83 15.64
CA LEU A 69 -17.87 -4.86 14.81
C LEU A 69 -17.03 -5.76 15.73
N THR A 70 -17.36 -7.04 15.79
CA THR A 70 -16.54 -8.05 16.45
C THR A 70 -15.58 -8.65 15.45
N ALA A 71 -14.34 -8.16 15.45
CA ALA A 71 -13.23 -8.79 14.73
C ALA A 71 -12.43 -9.68 15.69
N PRO A 72 -12.29 -11.00 15.43
CA PRO A 72 -11.47 -11.87 16.27
C PRO A 72 -10.04 -11.34 16.35
N ASN A 73 -9.50 -11.19 17.56
CA ASN A 73 -8.12 -10.79 17.84
C ASN A 73 -7.71 -9.37 17.42
N LEU A 74 -8.67 -8.50 17.06
CA LEU A 74 -8.41 -7.10 16.73
C LEU A 74 -9.03 -6.16 17.75
N LYS A 75 -8.26 -5.15 18.18
CA LYS A 75 -8.80 -4.09 19.03
C LYS A 75 -9.59 -3.13 18.15
N VAL A 76 -10.89 -3.03 18.41
CA VAL A 76 -11.75 -2.02 17.79
C VAL A 76 -11.64 -0.74 18.58
N HIS A 77 -11.32 0.35 17.89
CA HIS A 77 -11.17 1.67 18.48
C HIS A 77 -12.22 2.60 17.91
N ASN A 78 -12.99 3.24 18.79
CA ASN A 78 -13.84 4.37 18.43
C ASN A 78 -12.97 5.64 18.42
N LYS A 79 -12.16 5.79 17.37
CA LYS A 79 -11.28 6.93 17.13
C LYS A 79 -11.37 7.34 15.66
N THR A 80 -11.11 8.61 15.38
CA THR A 80 -11.03 9.12 14.01
C THR A 80 -9.70 8.74 13.37
N LEU A 81 -9.72 8.53 12.05
CA LEU A 81 -8.52 8.20 11.27
C LEU A 81 -7.43 9.27 11.45
N SER A 82 -7.80 10.55 11.47
CA SER A 82 -6.95 11.73 11.71
C SER A 82 -6.17 11.70 13.03
N SER A 83 -6.56 10.89 14.01
CA SER A 83 -5.79 10.71 15.24
C SER A 83 -4.57 9.79 15.06
N GLU A 84 -4.54 9.02 13.97
CA GLU A 84 -3.45 8.14 13.59
C GLU A 84 -2.34 8.89 12.86
N LYS A 85 -1.13 8.33 12.91
CA LYS A 85 0.07 8.89 12.26
C LYS A 85 1.01 7.78 11.85
N GLN A 86 1.84 8.09 10.85
CA GLN A 86 2.93 7.25 10.35
C GLN A 86 2.44 5.84 9.98
N CYS A 87 1.25 5.74 9.38
CA CYS A 87 0.72 4.46 8.92
C CYS A 87 1.45 4.02 7.65
N GLU A 88 1.76 2.73 7.55
CA GLU A 88 2.22 2.11 6.32
C GLU A 88 1.06 1.84 5.36
N ILE A 89 -0.07 1.39 5.91
CA ILE A 89 -1.25 0.98 5.15
C ILE A 89 -2.49 1.57 5.81
N VAL A 90 -3.35 2.19 5.00
CA VAL A 90 -4.72 2.54 5.39
C VAL A 90 -5.70 1.78 4.49
N ILE A 91 -6.71 1.15 5.08
CA ILE A 91 -7.76 0.44 4.35
C ILE A 91 -9.07 1.21 4.53
N LEU A 92 -9.77 1.48 3.42
CA LEU A 92 -11.00 2.26 3.40
C LEU A 92 -12.09 1.55 2.58
N GLU A 93 -13.35 1.77 2.94
CA GLU A 93 -14.50 1.43 2.11
C GLU A 93 -14.96 2.66 1.30
N GLY A 94 -14.98 2.56 -0.03
CA GLY A 94 -15.52 3.56 -0.96
C GLY A 94 -14.73 4.86 -1.04
N ALA A 95 -13.39 4.81 -0.97
CA ALA A 95 -12.56 6.03 -0.95
C ALA A 95 -12.67 6.86 -2.24
N SER A 96 -12.96 6.23 -3.38
CA SER A 96 -13.13 6.90 -4.68
C SER A 96 -14.27 7.91 -4.70
N GLY A 97 -15.32 7.67 -3.91
CA GLY A 97 -16.47 8.56 -3.75
C GLY A 97 -16.31 9.58 -2.63
N ASN A 98 -15.23 9.51 -1.83
CA ASN A 98 -15.05 10.32 -0.63
C ASN A 98 -13.65 10.96 -0.57
N LEU A 99 -13.51 12.11 -1.21
CA LEU A 99 -12.24 12.85 -1.29
C LEU A 99 -11.72 13.29 0.08
N GLU A 100 -12.60 13.68 1.00
CA GLU A 100 -12.19 14.09 2.36
C GLU A 100 -11.53 12.93 3.12
N LEU A 101 -12.14 11.74 3.05
CA LEU A 101 -11.58 10.53 3.65
C LEU A 101 -10.26 10.11 2.99
N LEU A 102 -10.17 10.26 1.67
CA LEU A 102 -8.95 9.96 0.91
C LEU A 102 -7.80 10.90 1.32
N GLN A 103 -8.08 12.19 1.52
CA GLN A 103 -7.11 13.18 2.00
C GLN A 103 -6.71 12.93 3.46
N GLU A 104 -7.66 12.56 4.32
CA GLU A 104 -7.37 12.17 5.70
C GLU A 104 -6.44 10.95 5.74
N ALA A 105 -6.73 9.92 4.94
CA ALA A 105 -5.88 8.74 4.80
C ALA A 105 -4.48 9.09 4.27
N GLU A 106 -4.38 9.91 3.22
CA GLU A 106 -3.10 10.38 2.71
C GLU A 106 -2.30 11.14 3.80
N GLY A 107 -2.98 11.94 4.62
CA GLY A 107 -2.37 12.73 5.69
C GLY A 107 -1.73 11.89 6.80
N VAL A 108 -2.30 10.74 7.13
CA VAL A 108 -1.78 9.85 8.18
C VAL A 108 -0.72 8.87 7.69
N LEU A 109 -0.63 8.64 6.37
CA LEU A 109 0.38 7.79 5.76
C LEU A 109 1.78 8.38 5.85
N LYS A 110 2.76 7.51 6.14
CA LYS A 110 4.17 7.83 5.96
C LYS A 110 4.53 7.98 4.47
N GLU A 111 5.75 8.43 4.18
CA GLU A 111 6.26 8.45 2.81
C GLU A 111 6.25 7.04 2.19
N ASN A 112 5.76 6.94 0.95
CA ASN A 112 5.52 5.67 0.24
C ASN A 112 4.50 4.74 0.92
N GLY A 113 3.73 5.23 1.91
CA GLY A 113 2.57 4.53 2.42
C GLY A 113 1.51 4.31 1.35
N ILE A 114 0.64 3.32 1.57
CA ILE A 114 -0.38 2.90 0.62
C ILE A 114 -1.78 2.97 1.22
N ILE A 115 -2.76 3.18 0.34
CA ILE A 115 -4.18 3.03 0.64
C ILE A 115 -4.69 1.80 -0.12
N ILE A 116 -5.41 0.92 0.56
CA ILE A 116 -6.22 -0.12 -0.06
C ILE A 116 -7.67 0.36 0.03
N SER A 117 -8.24 0.78 -1.11
CA SER A 117 -9.65 1.13 -1.17
C SER A 117 -10.47 -0.06 -1.61
N ARG A 118 -11.56 -0.34 -0.89
CA ARG A 118 -12.55 -1.37 -1.19
C ARG A 118 -13.73 -0.71 -1.86
N GLU A 119 -13.98 -1.03 -3.12
CA GLU A 119 -14.85 -0.26 -3.99
C GLU A 119 -15.97 -1.14 -4.54
N GLY A 120 -17.20 -0.62 -4.53
CA GLY A 120 -18.34 -1.28 -5.17
C GLY A 120 -18.35 -1.09 -6.70
N ASP A 121 -19.50 -1.32 -7.31
CA ASP A 121 -19.70 -1.11 -8.75
C ASP A 121 -19.55 0.37 -9.16
N ASP A 122 -19.67 1.27 -8.19
CA ASP A 122 -19.69 2.74 -8.35
C ASP A 122 -18.28 3.36 -8.41
N LEU A 123 -17.23 2.55 -8.63
CA LEU A 123 -15.83 2.99 -8.62
C LEU A 123 -15.58 4.21 -9.51
N SER A 124 -15.14 5.30 -8.89
CA SER A 124 -14.66 6.50 -9.59
C SER A 124 -13.13 6.49 -9.70
N PRO A 125 -12.51 6.44 -10.89
CA PRO A 125 -11.06 6.33 -11.03
C PRO A 125 -10.32 7.67 -10.80
N ASN A 126 -10.78 8.49 -9.85
CA ASN A 126 -10.20 9.78 -9.53
C ASN A 126 -9.54 9.78 -8.13
N PHE A 127 -8.22 9.67 -8.11
CA PHE A 127 -7.42 9.64 -6.88
C PHE A 127 -6.36 10.76 -6.92
N PRO A 128 -6.75 12.02 -6.68
CA PRO A 128 -5.84 13.15 -6.79
C PRO A 128 -4.71 13.03 -5.75
N GLY A 129 -3.46 13.30 -6.17
CA GLY A 129 -2.28 13.21 -5.29
C GLY A 129 -1.77 11.78 -5.06
N LEU A 130 -2.47 10.76 -5.57
CA LEU A 130 -2.13 9.36 -5.38
C LEU A 130 -1.82 8.67 -6.70
N ALA A 131 -0.89 7.71 -6.67
CA ALA A 131 -0.60 6.85 -7.80
C ALA A 131 -1.40 5.55 -7.68
N LEU A 132 -2.19 5.23 -8.71
CA LEU A 132 -2.84 3.91 -8.83
C LEU A 132 -1.80 2.86 -9.20
N LEU A 133 -1.60 1.86 -8.35
CA LEU A 133 -0.65 0.76 -8.55
C LEU A 133 -1.33 -0.52 -9.03
N ALA A 134 -2.49 -0.84 -8.46
CA ALA A 134 -3.24 -2.04 -8.80
C ALA A 134 -4.75 -1.85 -8.62
N GLN A 135 -5.51 -2.59 -9.40
CA GLN A 135 -6.95 -2.77 -9.30
C GLN A 135 -7.23 -4.27 -9.42
N ILE A 136 -7.87 -4.85 -8.42
CA ILE A 136 -8.17 -6.29 -8.41
C ILE A 136 -9.64 -6.47 -8.08
N LYS A 137 -10.41 -6.93 -9.06
CA LYS A 137 -11.81 -7.26 -8.84
C LYS A 137 -11.92 -8.65 -8.20
N THR A 138 -12.68 -8.70 -7.12
CA THR A 138 -12.98 -9.90 -6.35
C THR A 138 -14.42 -10.34 -6.60
N GLU A 139 -14.89 -11.36 -5.89
CA GLU A 139 -16.26 -11.84 -5.98
C GLU A 139 -17.29 -10.83 -5.46
N THR A 140 -16.88 -9.92 -4.58
CA THR A 140 -17.80 -9.01 -3.87
C THR A 140 -17.52 -7.52 -4.09
N GLU A 141 -16.28 -7.17 -4.40
CA GLU A 141 -15.83 -5.77 -4.49
C GLU A 141 -14.54 -5.65 -5.33
N THR A 142 -14.15 -4.43 -5.67
CA THR A 142 -12.87 -4.13 -6.31
C THR A 142 -11.90 -3.56 -5.27
N LEU A 143 -10.72 -4.17 -5.14
CA LEU A 143 -9.64 -3.63 -4.32
C LEU A 143 -8.73 -2.74 -5.17
N VAL A 144 -8.56 -1.49 -4.76
CA VAL A 144 -7.73 -0.50 -5.44
C VAL A 144 -6.54 -0.15 -4.56
N LEU A 145 -5.34 -0.38 -5.07
CA LEU A 145 -4.09 -0.05 -4.38
C LEU A 145 -3.56 1.29 -4.86
N LEU A 146 -3.54 2.25 -3.95
CA LEU A 146 -3.07 3.61 -4.18
C LEU A 146 -1.81 3.85 -3.37
N ARG A 147 -0.86 4.61 -3.92
CA ARG A 147 0.37 5.00 -3.23
C ARG A 147 0.44 6.52 -3.10
N LYS A 148 0.83 6.98 -1.91
CA LYS A 148 1.17 8.38 -1.68
C LYS A 148 2.33 8.80 -2.58
N VAL A 149 2.10 9.79 -3.43
CA VAL A 149 3.15 10.32 -4.31
C VAL A 149 4.12 11.13 -3.47
N VAL A 150 5.41 10.77 -3.53
CA VAL A 150 6.51 11.53 -2.91
C VAL A 150 7.42 12.04 -4.01
N SER A 151 7.74 13.33 -3.94
CA SER A 151 8.74 13.93 -4.83
C SER A 151 10.12 13.58 -4.34
N TYR A 152 10.88 12.80 -5.11
CA TYR A 152 12.29 12.57 -4.81
C TYR A 152 13.10 13.79 -5.27
N PRO A 153 13.84 14.46 -4.38
CA PRO A 153 14.56 15.69 -4.73
C PRO A 153 15.70 15.46 -5.74
N LYS A 154 16.20 14.22 -5.88
CA LYS A 154 17.18 13.82 -6.90
C LYS A 154 16.97 12.35 -7.29
N GLU A 155 16.63 12.10 -8.55
CA GLU A 155 16.65 10.76 -9.12
C GLU A 155 18.05 10.47 -9.70
N HIS A 156 18.72 9.43 -9.20
CA HIS A 156 19.95 8.92 -9.81
C HIS A 156 19.60 7.71 -10.69
N VAL A 157 19.46 7.95 -11.99
CA VAL A 157 19.11 6.89 -12.95
C VAL A 157 20.38 6.30 -13.56
N ILE A 158 20.59 4.99 -13.36
CA ILE A 158 21.66 4.25 -14.02
C ILE A 158 21.04 3.38 -15.10
N MET A 159 21.29 3.74 -16.36
CA MET A 159 20.85 2.94 -17.50
C MET A 159 21.72 1.68 -17.59
N ALA A 160 21.12 0.54 -17.31
CA ALA A 160 21.75 -0.77 -17.46
C ALA A 160 21.16 -1.49 -18.68
N LYS A 161 22.04 -1.94 -19.58
CA LYS A 161 21.65 -2.89 -20.62
C LYS A 161 21.90 -4.29 -20.10
N PHE A 162 20.84 -5.08 -19.96
CA PHE A 162 20.93 -6.49 -19.62
C PHE A 162 20.86 -7.31 -20.90
N ASP A 163 22.01 -7.58 -21.51
CA ASP A 163 22.10 -8.46 -22.68
C ASP A 163 22.79 -9.80 -22.37
N GLY A 164 23.09 -10.05 -21.08
CA GLY A 164 23.74 -11.28 -20.61
C GLY A 164 25.20 -11.45 -21.03
N THR A 165 25.73 -10.52 -21.82
CA THR A 165 27.09 -10.60 -22.37
C THR A 165 28.03 -9.56 -21.75
N THR A 166 27.50 -8.44 -21.27
CA THR A 166 28.29 -7.36 -20.66
C THR A 166 27.68 -6.93 -19.32
N TYR A 167 28.55 -6.71 -18.33
CA TYR A 167 28.18 -6.29 -16.96
C TYR A 167 28.65 -4.87 -16.66
N ASP A 168 28.79 -4.02 -17.67
CA ASP A 168 29.35 -2.67 -17.56
C ASP A 168 28.51 -1.73 -16.66
N TRP A 169 27.26 -2.11 -16.40
CA TRP A 169 26.39 -1.42 -15.45
C TRP A 169 26.79 -1.66 -13.99
N LEU A 170 27.41 -2.81 -13.68
CA LEU A 170 27.69 -3.22 -12.30
C LEU A 170 28.74 -2.30 -11.64
N PRO A 171 29.89 -1.98 -12.26
CA PRO A 171 30.84 -1.03 -11.68
C PRO A 171 30.23 0.38 -11.50
N LYS A 172 29.37 0.81 -12.43
CA LYS A 172 28.67 2.10 -12.38
C LYS A 172 27.71 2.14 -11.19
N LEU A 173 26.92 1.09 -11.00
CA LEU A 173 26.02 0.94 -9.86
C LEU A 173 26.79 0.95 -8.53
N GLN A 174 27.83 0.14 -8.43
CA GLN A 174 28.68 0.10 -7.23
C GLN A 174 29.29 1.46 -6.90
N SER A 175 29.72 2.22 -7.91
CA SER A 175 30.26 3.56 -7.71
C SER A 175 29.19 4.55 -7.25
N ALA A 176 27.99 4.51 -7.84
CA ALA A 176 26.89 5.37 -7.44
C ALA A 176 26.48 5.12 -5.98
N MET A 177 26.29 3.85 -5.61
CA MET A 177 25.93 3.46 -4.24
C MET A 177 26.96 3.96 -3.21
N ARG A 178 28.26 3.83 -3.50
CA ARG A 178 29.34 4.31 -2.61
C ARG A 178 29.38 5.83 -2.47
N ASN A 179 28.97 6.57 -3.49
CA ASN A 179 29.00 8.04 -3.48
C ASN A 179 27.77 8.60 -2.74
N GLU A 180 26.60 7.96 -2.83
CA GLU A 180 25.45 8.32 -2.01
C GLU A 180 25.75 8.16 -0.51
N THR A 181 26.44 7.09 -0.10
CA THR A 181 26.81 6.88 1.31
C THR A 181 27.77 7.95 1.86
N LYS A 182 28.48 8.70 1.00
CA LYS A 182 29.40 9.78 1.41
C LYS A 182 28.74 11.15 1.53
N THR A 183 27.50 11.29 1.04
CA THR A 183 26.78 12.57 0.99
C THR A 183 25.60 12.61 1.96
N LEU A 184 25.40 11.54 2.74
CA LEU A 184 24.51 11.44 3.91
C LEU A 184 25.31 11.68 5.20
#